data_AF-A0A3L7BSH7-F1
#
_entry.id   AF-A0A3L7BSH7-F1
#
_cell.length_a   1.000
_cell.length_b   1.000
_cell.length_c   1.000
_cell.angle_alpha   90.00
_cell.angle_beta   90.00
_cell.angle_gamma   90.00
#
_symmetry.space_group_name_H-M   'P 1'
#
loop_
_entity.id
_entity.type
_entity.pdbx_description
1 polymer ?
#
loop_
_entity_poly.entity_id
_entity_poly.type
_entity_poly.pdbx_seq_one_letter_code
_entity_poly.pdbx_strand_id
1 'polypeptide(L)'
;MESGGLRQAYGEVFGEIDSAGFGPPPEGQLSAEQIVAHLVANDELMIQATEALLAGSTFAYYDLDDIHRPQLDALVAEQGGLRGLAALLHGTSDRLCALVDQLGLAADTPVETHLREGFDLIVDEPLPWSRTLDLHARVHLPKHQAQLHMLRT
;
A
#
# COMPACT_ATOMS: atom_id res chain seq x y z
N MET A 1 11.54 -0.17 15.33
CA MET A 1 11.04 -1.19 14.39
C MET A 1 11.89 -1.09 13.14
N GLU A 2 12.32 -2.21 12.57
CA GLU A 2 13.12 -2.20 11.34
C GLU A 2 12.19 -2.43 10.14
N SER A 3 12.35 -1.66 9.06
CA SER A 3 11.54 -1.79 7.84
C SER A 3 11.87 -3.02 6.99
N GLY A 4 12.78 -3.91 7.43
CA GLY A 4 13.29 -5.02 6.62
C GLY A 4 12.21 -5.94 6.04
N GLY A 5 11.18 -6.27 6.82
CA GLY A 5 10.04 -7.07 6.33
C GLY A 5 9.19 -6.34 5.30
N LEU A 6 8.99 -5.03 5.49
CA LEU A 6 8.24 -4.19 4.55
C LEU A 6 8.99 -4.02 3.22
N ARG A 7 10.29 -3.76 3.27
CA ARG A 7 11.15 -3.66 2.08
C ARG A 7 11.17 -4.96 1.27
N GLN A 8 11.20 -6.10 1.95
CA GLN A 8 11.09 -7.40 1.27
C GLN A 8 9.76 -7.54 0.53
N ALA A 9 8.64 -7.23 1.17
CA ALA A 9 7.32 -7.33 0.56
C ALA A 9 7.18 -6.42 -0.68
N TYR A 10 7.70 -5.19 -0.62
CA TYR A 10 7.75 -4.33 -1.81
C TYR A 10 8.64 -4.92 -2.91
N GLY A 11 9.79 -5.50 -2.56
CA GLY A 11 10.66 -6.17 -3.53
C GLY A 11 9.95 -7.29 -4.30
N GLU A 12 9.07 -8.04 -3.63
CA GLU A 12 8.25 -9.08 -4.26
C GLU A 12 7.22 -8.47 -5.23
N VAL A 13 6.58 -7.35 -4.87
CA VAL A 13 5.67 -6.61 -5.77
C VAL A 13 6.42 -6.03 -6.98
N PHE A 14 7.58 -5.40 -6.77
CA PHE A 14 8.40 -4.87 -7.87
C PHE A 14 8.87 -5.98 -8.79
N GLY A 15 9.23 -7.14 -8.25
CA GLY A 15 9.54 -8.32 -9.04
C GLY A 15 8.40 -8.72 -9.97
N GLU A 16 7.14 -8.64 -9.51
CA GLU A 16 5.99 -8.88 -10.39
C GLU A 16 5.87 -7.82 -11.50
N ILE A 17 5.95 -6.53 -11.15
CA ILE A 17 5.82 -5.40 -12.07
C ILE A 17 6.88 -5.43 -13.17
N ASP A 18 8.14 -5.73 -12.82
CA ASP A 18 9.27 -5.70 -13.76
C ASP A 18 9.34 -6.94 -14.67
N SER A 19 8.74 -8.05 -14.25
CA SER A 19 8.91 -9.36 -14.90
C SER A 19 8.02 -9.63 -16.10
N ALA A 20 6.93 -8.88 -16.30
CA ALA A 20 5.86 -9.31 -17.19
C ALA A 20 5.15 -8.17 -17.92
N GLY A 21 4.59 -8.51 -19.08
CA GLY A 21 3.44 -7.78 -19.62
C GLY A 21 2.18 -8.19 -18.87
N PHE A 22 1.22 -7.27 -18.75
CA PHE A 22 -0.06 -7.53 -18.12
C PHE A 22 -1.18 -7.53 -19.15
N GLY A 23 -2.08 -8.51 -19.02
CA GLY A 23 -3.27 -8.66 -19.82
C GLY A 23 -4.46 -7.86 -19.27
N PRO A 24 -5.61 -7.90 -19.96
CA PRO A 24 -6.81 -7.26 -19.46
C PRO A 24 -7.26 -7.91 -18.14
N PRO A 25 -7.79 -7.12 -17.18
CA PRO A 25 -8.30 -7.68 -15.94
C PRO A 25 -9.57 -8.51 -16.16
N PRO A 26 -9.80 -9.54 -15.34
CA PRO A 26 -11.11 -10.19 -15.26
C PRO A 26 -12.22 -9.17 -14.94
N GLU A 27 -13.46 -9.48 -15.34
CA GLU A 27 -14.61 -8.62 -15.06
C GLU A 27 -14.75 -8.34 -13.56
N GLY A 28 -14.90 -7.06 -13.20
CA GLY A 28 -15.03 -6.63 -11.80
C GLY A 28 -13.72 -6.58 -11.01
N GLN A 29 -12.57 -6.94 -11.60
CA GLN A 29 -11.25 -6.80 -10.97
C GLN A 29 -10.53 -5.51 -11.42
N LEU A 30 -9.40 -5.22 -10.78
CA LEU A 30 -8.55 -4.08 -11.10
C LEU A 30 -7.53 -4.46 -12.18
N SER A 31 -7.20 -3.52 -13.07
CA SER A 31 -6.04 -3.67 -13.98
C SER A 31 -4.73 -3.59 -13.20
N ALA A 32 -3.62 -3.95 -13.86
CA ALA A 32 -2.29 -3.81 -13.26
C ALA A 32 -2.00 -2.35 -12.88
N GLU A 33 -2.34 -1.38 -13.73
CA GLU A 33 -2.20 0.04 -13.43
C GLU A 33 -3.05 0.44 -12.23
N GLN A 34 -4.31 -0.01 -12.14
CA GLN A 34 -5.18 0.30 -11.01
C GLN A 34 -4.68 -0.31 -9.70
N ILE A 35 -4.11 -1.52 -9.72
CA ILE A 35 -3.48 -2.14 -8.55
C ILE A 35 -2.28 -1.30 -8.08
N VAL A 36 -1.38 -0.91 -8.99
CA VAL A 36 -0.21 -0.09 -8.62
C VAL A 36 -0.63 1.29 -8.14
N ALA A 37 -1.64 1.90 -8.77
CA ALA A 37 -2.22 3.17 -8.32
C ALA A 37 -2.83 3.08 -6.91
N HIS A 38 -3.49 1.97 -6.59
CA HIS A 38 -4.03 1.70 -5.27
C HIS A 38 -2.92 1.59 -4.22
N LEU A 39 -1.85 0.85 -4.52
CA LEU A 39 -0.69 0.74 -3.64
C LEU A 39 -0.04 2.10 -3.36
N VAL A 40 0.15 2.94 -4.40
CA VAL A 40 0.66 4.31 -4.25
C VAL A 40 -0.23 5.13 -3.32
N ALA A 41 -1.55 5.11 -3.54
CA ALA A 41 -2.48 5.86 -2.72
C ALA A 41 -2.46 5.41 -1.25
N ASN A 42 -2.36 4.10 -1.03
CA ASN A 42 -2.23 3.54 0.31
C ASN A 42 -0.92 3.95 0.99
N ASP A 43 0.20 3.90 0.27
CA ASP A 43 1.50 4.34 0.79
C ASP A 43 1.46 5.80 1.24
N GLU A 44 0.84 6.69 0.45
CA GLU A 44 0.70 8.11 0.79
C GLU A 44 -0.11 8.31 2.10
N LEU A 45 -1.17 7.55 2.33
CA LEU A 45 -1.88 7.60 3.61
C LEU A 45 -1.05 7.07 4.77
N MET A 46 -0.32 5.97 4.57
CA MET A 46 0.56 5.41 5.60
C MET A 46 1.72 6.36 5.91
N ILE A 47 2.25 7.08 4.92
CA ILE A 47 3.24 8.14 5.09
C ILE A 47 2.66 9.25 5.96
N GLN A 48 1.46 9.76 5.64
CA GLN A 48 0.81 10.81 6.43
C GLN A 48 0.57 10.39 7.88
N ALA A 49 0.11 9.16 8.10
CA ALA A 49 -0.05 8.59 9.44
C ALA A 49 1.29 8.55 10.17
N THR A 50 2.32 7.98 9.54
CA THR A 50 3.66 7.84 10.14
C THR A 50 4.27 9.21 10.49
N GLU A 51 4.14 10.20 9.61
CA GLU A 51 4.59 11.57 9.85
C GLU A 51 3.83 12.25 10.99
N ALA A 52 2.51 12.06 11.07
CA ALA A 52 1.71 12.57 12.18
C ALA A 52 2.17 11.98 13.51
N LEU A 53 2.44 10.67 13.55
CA LEU A 53 2.94 10.00 14.75
C LEU A 53 4.33 10.49 15.16
N LEU A 54 5.25 10.65 14.22
CA LEU A 54 6.58 11.22 14.46
C LEU A 54 6.50 12.67 14.97
N ALA A 55 5.50 13.42 14.54
CA ALA A 55 5.20 14.77 15.04
C ALA A 55 4.44 14.80 16.38
N GLY A 56 4.10 13.63 16.95
CA GLY A 56 3.32 13.52 18.19
C GLY A 56 1.85 13.92 18.03
N SER A 57 1.32 13.90 16.81
CA SER A 57 -0.08 14.19 16.47
C SER A 57 -0.89 12.92 16.30
N THR A 58 -2.21 13.01 16.48
CA THR A 58 -3.14 11.92 16.22
C THR A 58 -3.45 11.80 14.74
N PHE A 59 -3.64 10.57 14.25
CA PHE A 59 -4.11 10.28 12.90
C PHE A 59 -5.14 9.14 12.98
N ALA A 60 -6.17 9.18 12.14
CA ALA A 60 -7.08 8.06 11.94
C ALA A 60 -6.80 7.50 10.55
N TYR A 61 -6.42 6.23 10.48
CA TYR A 61 -6.08 5.56 9.25
C TYR A 61 -7.30 4.79 8.74
N TYR A 62 -7.74 5.19 7.55
CA TYR A 62 -8.77 4.51 6.78
C TYR A 62 -8.08 3.88 5.59
N ASP A 63 -8.20 2.57 5.43
CA ASP A 63 -7.73 1.97 4.22
C ASP A 63 -8.57 2.37 3.02
N LEU A 64 -8.00 2.01 1.88
CA LEU A 64 -8.41 2.47 0.59
C LEU A 64 -8.98 1.33 -0.24
N ASP A 65 -9.35 0.18 0.35
CA ASP A 65 -9.98 -0.93 -0.40
C ASP A 65 -11.31 -0.48 -1.04
N ASP A 66 -11.91 0.60 -0.51
CA ASP A 66 -13.05 1.32 -1.10
C ASP A 66 -12.67 2.48 -2.05
N ILE A 67 -11.40 2.71 -2.41
CA ILE A 67 -11.04 3.73 -3.42
C ILE A 67 -11.88 3.47 -4.66
N HIS A 68 -12.67 4.49 -4.99
CA HIS A 68 -13.50 4.45 -6.16
C HIS A 68 -12.60 4.42 -7.41
N ARG A 69 -12.87 3.45 -8.29
CA ARG A 69 -12.19 3.27 -9.59
C ARG A 69 -11.89 4.58 -10.35
N PRO A 70 -12.76 5.61 -10.37
CA PRO A 70 -12.45 6.87 -11.03
C PRO A 70 -11.20 7.59 -10.51
N GLN A 71 -10.89 7.49 -9.21
CA GLN A 71 -9.71 8.09 -8.60
C GLN A 71 -8.45 7.34 -9.02
N LEU A 72 -8.51 6.00 -9.07
CA LEU A 72 -7.41 5.19 -9.61
C LEU A 72 -7.20 5.54 -11.08
N ASP A 73 -8.26 5.59 -11.89
CA ASP A 73 -8.18 5.92 -13.31
C ASP A 73 -7.57 7.31 -13.54
N ALA A 74 -7.91 8.29 -12.69
CA ALA A 74 -7.32 9.63 -12.74
C ALA A 74 -5.81 9.60 -12.45
N LEU A 75 -5.38 8.88 -11.40
CA LEU A 75 -3.97 8.72 -11.07
C LEU A 75 -3.21 7.98 -12.18
N VAL A 76 -3.81 6.93 -12.76
CA VAL A 76 -3.24 6.19 -13.90
C VAL A 76 -3.02 7.12 -15.08
N ALA A 77 -4.01 7.96 -15.41
CA ALA A 77 -3.91 8.94 -16.49
C ALA A 77 -2.84 10.00 -16.22
N GLU A 78 -2.77 10.52 -14.99
CA GLU A 78 -1.79 11.52 -14.57
C GLU A 78 -0.35 11.01 -14.69
N GLN A 79 -0.11 9.77 -14.27
CA GLN A 79 1.22 9.16 -14.29
C GLN A 79 1.60 8.57 -15.67
N GLY A 80 0.69 8.59 -16.65
CA GLY A 80 0.95 8.06 -17.98
C GLY A 80 1.07 6.53 -18.01
N GLY A 81 0.30 5.84 -17.16
CA GLY A 81 0.21 4.37 -17.11
C GLY A 81 1.27 3.70 -16.22
N LEU A 82 1.42 2.39 -16.39
CA LEU A 82 2.13 1.51 -15.45
C LEU A 82 3.57 1.95 -15.14
N ARG A 83 4.33 2.41 -16.15
CA ARG A 83 5.73 2.81 -15.95
C ARG A 83 5.86 4.02 -15.02
N GLY A 84 4.98 5.00 -15.16
CA GLY A 84 5.00 6.17 -14.27
C GLY A 84 4.53 5.81 -12.87
N LEU A 85 3.49 4.97 -12.77
CA LEU A 85 3.00 4.45 -11.50
C LEU A 85 4.06 3.62 -10.75
N ALA A 86 4.83 2.78 -11.46
CA ALA A 86 5.92 2.01 -10.87
C ALA A 86 7.02 2.91 -10.30
N ALA A 87 7.41 3.96 -11.05
CA ALA A 87 8.36 4.94 -10.56
C ALA A 87 7.84 5.71 -9.34
N LEU A 88 6.54 6.04 -9.33
CA LEU A 88 5.89 6.68 -8.18
C LEU A 88 5.85 5.74 -6.97
N LEU A 89 5.48 4.47 -7.15
CA LEU A 89 5.46 3.45 -6.10
C LEU A 89 6.84 3.22 -5.49
N HIS A 90 7.91 3.24 -6.29
CA HIS A 90 9.28 3.23 -5.76
C HIS A 90 9.52 4.42 -4.82
N GLY A 91 9.12 5.63 -5.23
CA GLY A 91 9.28 6.82 -4.40
C GLY A 91 8.48 6.77 -3.09
N THR A 92 7.22 6.35 -3.14
CA THR A 92 6.36 6.28 -1.95
C THR A 92 6.81 5.18 -1.00
N SER A 93 7.09 3.98 -1.50
CA SER A 93 7.55 2.85 -0.69
C SER A 93 8.90 3.12 0.00
N ASP A 94 9.86 3.74 -0.70
CA ASP A 94 11.14 4.12 -0.11
C ASP A 94 10.97 5.15 1.01
N ARG A 95 10.11 6.16 0.80
CA ARG A 95 9.78 7.17 1.82
C ARG A 95 9.10 6.53 3.02
N LEU A 96 8.11 5.68 2.80
CA LEU A 96 7.41 4.97 3.88
C LEU A 96 8.40 4.14 4.70
N CYS A 97 9.23 3.32 4.04
CA CYS A 97 10.20 2.49 4.75
C CYS A 97 11.20 3.33 5.56
N ALA A 98 11.68 4.46 5.01
CA ALA A 98 12.58 5.37 5.72
C ALA A 98 11.91 6.05 6.94
N LEU A 99 10.61 6.34 6.87
CA LEU A 99 9.86 6.86 8.01
C LEU A 99 9.62 5.77 9.08
N VAL A 100 9.34 4.53 8.64
CA VAL A 100 9.19 3.38 9.54
C VAL A 100 10.46 3.12 10.35
N ASP A 101 11.62 3.24 9.71
CA ASP A 101 12.93 3.12 10.38
C ASP A 101 13.13 4.17 11.49
N GLN A 102 12.42 5.32 11.41
CA GLN A 102 12.51 6.41 12.39
C GLN A 102 11.51 6.29 13.55
N LEU A 103 10.49 5.43 13.46
CA LEU A 103 9.39 5.39 14.43
C LEU A 103 9.84 5.15 15.87
N GLY A 104 10.88 4.34 16.10
CA GLY A 104 11.34 4.00 17.44
C GLY A 104 10.19 3.51 18.33
N LEU A 105 9.95 4.19 19.46
CA LEU A 105 8.85 3.90 20.40
C LEU A 105 7.48 4.34 19.89
N ALA A 106 7.40 5.30 18.95
CA ALA A 106 6.14 5.75 18.38
C ALA A 106 5.43 4.66 17.57
N ALA A 107 6.12 3.57 17.23
CA ALA A 107 5.54 2.41 16.59
C ALA A 107 4.42 1.75 17.42
N ASP A 108 4.47 1.87 18.76
CA ASP A 108 3.45 1.29 19.65
C ASP A 108 2.28 2.25 19.93
N THR A 109 2.30 3.45 19.35
CA THR A 109 1.20 4.41 19.47
C THR A 109 -0.08 3.84 18.86
N PRO A 110 -1.20 3.80 19.60
CA PRO A 110 -2.49 3.41 19.04
C PRO A 110 -2.97 4.41 17.99
N VAL A 111 -3.39 3.90 16.84
CA VAL A 111 -3.96 4.64 15.72
C VAL A 111 -5.34 4.07 15.45
N GLU A 112 -6.37 4.92 15.45
CA GLU A 112 -7.72 4.53 15.01
C GLU A 112 -7.60 3.97 13.60
N THR A 113 -7.90 2.69 13.44
CA THR A 113 -7.58 1.93 12.25
C THR A 113 -8.84 1.26 11.72
N HIS A 114 -9.22 1.64 10.50
CA HIS A 114 -10.35 1.09 9.77
C HIS A 114 -9.80 0.40 8.52
N LEU A 115 -9.70 -0.93 8.57
CA LEU A 115 -9.22 -1.76 7.46
C LEU A 115 -10.30 -2.75 7.05
N ARG A 116 -10.43 -2.94 5.75
CA ARG A 116 -11.23 -3.99 5.16
C ARG A 116 -10.49 -4.56 3.96
N GLU A 117 -9.98 -5.78 4.10
CA GLU A 117 -9.43 -6.52 2.96
C GLU A 117 -10.39 -7.66 2.61
N GLY A 118 -11.24 -7.42 1.61
CA GLY A 118 -12.25 -8.40 1.20
C GLY A 118 -13.19 -8.81 2.34
N PHE A 119 -13.34 -10.13 2.55
CA PHE A 119 -14.14 -10.70 3.65
C PHE A 119 -13.30 -11.22 4.82
N ASP A 120 -11.98 -11.31 4.64
CA ASP A 120 -11.10 -12.07 5.53
C ASP A 120 -10.41 -11.20 6.59
N LEU A 121 -10.30 -9.88 6.36
CA LEU A 121 -9.79 -8.92 7.33
C LEU A 121 -10.75 -7.75 7.47
N ILE A 122 -11.26 -7.55 8.69
CA ILE A 122 -12.02 -6.37 9.07
C ILE A 122 -11.43 -5.90 10.40
N VAL A 123 -10.86 -4.69 10.39
CA VAL A 123 -10.36 -4.00 11.57
C VAL A 123 -11.16 -2.70 11.69
N ASP A 124 -11.74 -2.48 12.85
CA ASP A 124 -12.51 -1.27 13.18
C ASP A 124 -12.24 -0.90 14.65
N GLU A 125 -10.96 -0.75 14.96
CA GLU A 125 -10.47 -0.49 16.32
C GLU A 125 -9.07 0.16 16.31
N PRO A 126 -8.64 0.80 17.42
CA PRO A 126 -7.28 1.29 17.55
C PRO A 126 -6.28 0.14 17.54
N LEU A 127 -5.27 0.22 16.66
CA LEU A 127 -4.13 -0.69 16.65
C LEU A 127 -2.83 0.06 16.90
N PRO A 128 -1.82 -0.56 17.55
CA PRO A 128 -0.46 -0.07 17.49
C PRO A 128 -0.06 0.13 16.03
N TRP A 129 0.55 1.28 15.68
CA TRP A 129 0.91 1.56 14.29
C TRP A 129 1.82 0.48 13.66
N SER A 130 2.70 -0.09 14.49
CA SER A 130 3.49 -1.28 14.19
C SER A 130 2.66 -2.44 13.64
N ARG A 131 1.47 -2.67 14.20
CA ARG A 131 0.58 -3.74 13.78
C ARG A 131 -0.05 -3.44 12.42
N THR A 132 -0.43 -2.19 12.16
CA THR A 132 -0.97 -1.78 10.86
C THR A 132 0.09 -1.91 9.75
N LEU A 133 1.34 -1.51 10.02
CA LEU A 133 2.48 -1.71 9.11
C LEU A 133 2.75 -3.20 8.84
N ASP A 134 2.64 -4.04 9.87
CA ASP A 134 2.77 -5.50 9.71
C ASP A 134 1.65 -6.10 8.85
N LEU A 135 0.41 -5.62 8.99
CA LEU A 135 -0.71 -6.05 8.15
C LEU A 135 -0.49 -5.63 6.69
N HIS A 136 0.01 -4.41 6.45
CA HIS A 136 0.38 -3.97 5.11
C HIS A 136 1.44 -4.90 4.48
N ALA A 137 2.52 -5.18 5.21
CA ALA A 137 3.61 -6.02 4.72
C ALA A 137 3.22 -7.49 4.50
N ARG A 138 2.36 -8.06 5.36
CA ARG A 138 2.08 -9.51 5.39
C ARG A 138 0.77 -9.91 4.74
N VAL A 139 -0.13 -8.96 4.48
CA VAL A 139 -1.47 -9.23 3.95
C VAL A 139 -1.72 -8.41 2.69
N HIS A 140 -1.69 -7.08 2.78
CA HIS A 140 -2.06 -6.20 1.68
C HIS A 140 -1.09 -6.30 0.48
N LEU A 141 0.22 -6.17 0.72
CA LEU A 141 1.22 -6.29 -0.37
C LEU A 141 1.20 -7.69 -1.03
N PRO A 142 1.21 -8.82 -0.29
CA PRO A 142 1.07 -10.15 -0.91
C PRO A 142 -0.25 -10.37 -1.66
N LYS A 143 -1.38 -9.81 -1.18
CA LYS A 143 -2.67 -9.87 -1.90
C LYS A 143 -2.53 -9.22 -3.27
N HIS A 144 -1.99 -8.00 -3.34
CA HIS A 144 -1.83 -7.29 -4.61
C HIS A 144 -0.73 -7.87 -5.50
N GLN A 145 0.33 -8.42 -4.92
CA GLN A 145 1.30 -9.23 -5.66
C GLN A 145 0.62 -10.40 -6.36
N ALA A 146 -0.21 -11.17 -5.66
CA ALA A 146 -0.93 -12.31 -6.24
C ALA A 146 -1.92 -11.87 -7.34
N GLN A 147 -2.58 -10.72 -7.18
CA GLN A 147 -3.43 -10.14 -8.21
C GLN A 147 -2.64 -9.77 -9.47
N LEU A 148 -1.48 -9.11 -9.32
CA LEU A 148 -0.59 -8.81 -10.45
C LEU A 148 -0.13 -10.11 -11.14
N HIS A 149 0.23 -11.13 -10.36
CA HIS A 149 0.63 -12.42 -10.88
C HIS A 149 -0.44 -13.05 -11.79
N MET A 150 -1.70 -12.96 -11.40
CA MET A 150 -2.84 -13.47 -12.19
C MET A 150 -3.05 -12.73 -13.52
N LEU A 151 -2.52 -11.52 -13.66
CA LEU A 151 -2.64 -10.70 -14.85
C LEU A 151 -1.48 -10.89 -15.85
N ARG A 152 -0.44 -11.66 -15.49
CA ARG A 152 0.71 -11.89 -16.37
C ARG A 152 0.30 -12.55 -17.70
N THR A 153 0.92 -12.12 -18.79
CA THR A 153 0.78 -12.69 -20.15
C THR A 153 2.04 -13.38 -20.61
#